data_AF-A0A1H9KF87-F1
#
_entry.id   AF-A0A1H9KF87-F1
#
_cell.length_a   1.000
_cell.length_b   1.000
_cell.length_c   1.000
_cell.angle_alpha   90.00
_cell.angle_beta   90.00
_cell.angle_gamma   90.00
#
_symmetry.space_group_name_H-M   'P 1'
#
loop_
_entity.id
_entity.type
_entity.pdbx_description
1 polymer ?
#
loop_
_entity_poly.entity_id
_entity_poly.type
_entity_poly.pdbx_seq_one_letter_code
_entity_poly.pdbx_strand_id
1 'polypeptide(L)'
;MRCSTIIRRCIGLLGAAAVSWAGAVETASFDLATGRLTLPLVKIDGNTQFRDVILRLSNPGQLQLNDSAVGSQIEFLSSGNVLRLPQVTVAGVTYPRVSLANPAFSLESYGAIVLDTNLQGQYRLEVQVTAQGFAAPPIVLENVPKPSTQDEFCNDPQLRENIIQSTSGITGSWAMNSCSFNGTVGNISMTLTTPFFTLPYSATYTYR
;
A
#
# COMPACT_ATOMS: atom_id res chain seq x y z
N MET A 1 2.75 15.41 -23.04
CA MET A 1 2.76 16.41 -21.95
C MET A 1 1.41 17.09 -21.89
N ARG A 2 0.86 17.29 -20.68
CA ARG A 2 -0.41 17.94 -20.32
C ARG A 2 -1.66 17.06 -20.31
N CYS A 3 -2.01 16.55 -19.13
CA CYS A 3 -3.39 16.52 -18.66
C CYS A 3 -3.38 16.67 -17.14
N SER A 4 -3.12 17.90 -16.69
CA SER A 4 -3.29 18.31 -15.31
C SER A 4 -4.26 19.48 -15.30
N THR A 5 -5.26 19.37 -14.43
CA THR A 5 -6.10 20.48 -13.95
C THR A 5 -7.20 20.98 -14.90
N ILE A 6 -8.36 20.29 -14.89
CA ILE A 6 -9.66 20.91 -15.18
C ILE A 6 -10.69 20.46 -14.11
N ILE A 7 -10.95 21.38 -13.16
CA ILE A 7 -12.29 21.78 -12.68
C ILE A 7 -13.10 20.68 -11.95
N ARG A 8 -12.98 20.49 -10.64
CA ARG A 8 -13.67 21.26 -9.57
C ARG A 8 -14.96 21.98 -10.05
N ARG A 9 -16.12 21.33 -9.84
CA ARG A 9 -17.50 21.85 -9.75
C ARG A 9 -18.34 21.89 -11.05
N CYS A 10 -19.28 20.94 -11.14
CA CYS A 10 -20.68 21.20 -11.46
C CYS A 10 -21.58 20.23 -10.66
N ILE A 11 -22.67 20.76 -10.11
CA ILE A 11 -23.56 20.22 -9.09
C ILE A 11 -24.84 19.70 -9.75
N GLY A 12 -25.39 18.58 -9.25
CA GLY A 12 -26.83 18.43 -9.05
C GLY A 12 -27.63 17.53 -10.00
N LEU A 13 -28.47 16.69 -9.37
CA LEU A 13 -29.66 15.97 -9.89
C LEU A 13 -29.44 14.67 -10.70
N LEU A 14 -29.47 13.53 -10.00
CA LEU A 14 -30.63 12.63 -9.91
C LEU A 14 -30.26 11.35 -9.14
N GLY A 15 -31.20 10.86 -8.34
CA GLY A 15 -31.02 9.88 -7.27
C GLY A 15 -30.33 8.57 -7.65
N ALA A 16 -29.23 8.29 -6.94
CA ALA A 16 -28.89 6.98 -6.41
C ALA A 16 -28.06 7.24 -5.15
N ALA A 17 -28.31 6.52 -4.07
CA ALA A 17 -27.63 6.70 -2.80
C ALA A 17 -26.13 6.43 -2.95
N ALA A 18 -25.35 7.49 -3.22
CA ALA A 18 -23.93 7.49 -2.97
C ALA A 18 -23.76 7.48 -1.45
N VAL A 19 -23.33 6.35 -0.91
CA VAL A 19 -22.75 6.30 0.43
C VAL A 19 -21.50 7.17 0.37
N SER A 20 -21.65 8.44 0.69
CA SER A 20 -20.55 9.34 0.95
C SER A 20 -19.87 8.83 2.22
N TRP A 21 -18.68 8.25 2.06
CA TRP A 21 -17.78 8.04 3.19
C TRP A 21 -17.30 9.43 3.60
N ALA A 22 -18.09 10.08 4.46
CA ALA A 22 -17.64 11.21 5.24
C ALA A 22 -16.34 10.78 5.94
N GLY A 23 -15.28 11.57 5.80
CA GLY A 23 -13.94 11.28 6.31
C GLY A 23 -13.94 11.08 7.82
N ALA A 24 -14.14 9.84 8.25
CA ALA A 24 -13.90 9.44 9.62
C ALA A 24 -12.40 9.62 9.90
N VAL A 25 -12.08 10.31 10.99
CA VAL A 25 -10.69 10.43 11.45
C VAL A 25 -10.22 9.02 11.81
N GLU A 26 -9.17 8.55 11.14
CA GLU A 26 -8.62 7.22 11.38
C GLU A 26 -8.05 7.16 12.80
N THR A 27 -8.57 6.22 13.59
CA THR A 27 -8.15 6.02 14.98
C THR A 27 -7.29 4.76 15.07
N ALA A 28 -6.02 4.94 15.43
CA ALA A 28 -5.14 3.84 15.83
C ALA A 28 -5.45 3.41 17.27
N SER A 29 -5.10 2.18 17.63
CA SER A 29 -5.18 1.71 19.03
C SER A 29 -3.84 1.13 19.49
N PHE A 30 -3.43 1.46 20.71
CA PHE A 30 -2.23 0.94 21.33
C PHE A 30 -2.55 0.13 22.58
N ASP A 31 -2.11 -1.12 22.59
CA ASP A 31 -2.19 -2.02 23.73
C ASP A 31 -0.87 -1.98 24.52
N LEU A 32 -0.95 -1.47 25.75
CA LEU A 32 0.18 -1.37 26.69
C LEU A 32 0.68 -2.74 27.16
N ALA A 33 -0.17 -3.76 27.23
CA ALA A 33 0.19 -5.08 27.74
C ALA A 33 1.08 -5.83 26.75
N THR A 34 0.81 -5.69 25.45
CA THR A 34 1.54 -6.40 24.39
C THR A 34 2.55 -5.52 23.65
N GLY A 35 2.45 -4.20 23.81
CA GLY A 35 3.20 -3.22 23.01
C GLY A 35 2.74 -3.17 21.55
N ARG A 36 1.48 -3.52 21.27
CA ARG A 36 0.94 -3.61 19.91
C ARG A 36 0.23 -2.34 19.52
N LEU A 37 0.58 -1.79 18.37
CA LEU A 37 -0.09 -0.68 17.72
C LEU A 37 -0.89 -1.22 16.53
N THR A 38 -2.21 -1.09 16.60
CA THR A 38 -3.12 -1.47 15.52
C THR A 38 -3.48 -0.22 14.71
N LEU A 39 -3.25 -0.30 13.41
CA LEU A 39 -3.50 0.76 12.44
C LEU A 39 -4.57 0.24 11.45
N PRO A 40 -5.79 0.79 11.47
CA PRO A 40 -6.87 0.32 10.59
C PRO A 40 -6.55 0.54 9.10
N LEU A 41 -5.94 1.68 8.80
CA LEU A 41 -5.35 2.00 7.50
C LEU A 41 -4.09 2.82 7.78
N VAL A 42 -3.00 2.55 7.06
CA VAL A 42 -1.78 3.36 7.14
C VAL A 42 -1.28 3.64 5.74
N LYS A 43 -0.97 4.90 5.48
CA LYS A 43 -0.32 5.36 4.27
C LYS A 43 1.19 5.38 4.47
N ILE A 44 1.97 4.86 3.52
CA ILE A 44 3.42 4.91 3.51
C ILE A 44 3.85 5.81 2.36
N ASP A 45 4.65 6.83 2.68
CA ASP A 45 5.26 7.78 1.73
C ASP A 45 4.28 8.36 0.69
N GLY A 46 3.03 8.53 1.09
CA GLY A 46 2.02 9.18 0.27
C GLY A 46 1.41 8.35 -0.87
N ASN A 47 1.87 7.13 -1.14
CA ASN A 47 1.42 6.36 -2.32
C ASN A 47 0.89 4.96 -1.99
N THR A 48 1.38 4.32 -0.93
CA THR A 48 1.03 2.93 -0.61
C THR A 48 0.18 2.89 0.64
N GLN A 49 -0.97 2.23 0.62
CA GLN A 49 -1.78 2.05 1.84
C GLN A 49 -1.83 0.58 2.25
N PHE A 50 -1.94 0.34 3.55
CA PHE A 50 -2.11 -0.99 4.13
C PHE A 50 -3.25 -0.97 5.14
N ARG A 51 -4.07 -2.01 5.13
CA ARG A 51 -5.21 -2.19 6.04
C ARG A 51 -4.88 -3.20 7.12
N ASP A 52 -5.47 -3.01 8.30
CA ASP A 52 -5.37 -3.91 9.46
C ASP A 52 -3.92 -4.23 9.81
N VAL A 53 -3.08 -3.19 9.86
CA VAL A 53 -1.66 -3.32 10.18
C VAL A 53 -1.49 -3.41 11.68
N ILE A 54 -0.76 -4.42 12.13
CA ILE A 54 -0.37 -4.59 13.52
C ILE A 54 1.14 -4.48 13.59
N LEU A 55 1.61 -3.46 14.33
CA LEU A 55 3.02 -3.23 14.60
C LEU A 55 3.30 -3.56 16.07
N ARG A 56 4.46 -4.15 16.34
CA ARG A 56 5.02 -4.19 17.69
C ARG A 56 5.91 -2.98 17.87
N LEU A 57 5.53 -2.07 18.77
CA LEU A 57 6.32 -0.90 19.08
C LEU A 57 7.33 -1.27 20.17
N SER A 58 8.61 -1.33 19.82
CA SER A 58 9.70 -1.59 20.78
C SER A 58 10.21 -0.29 21.41
N ASN A 59 10.20 0.80 20.66
CA ASN A 59 10.50 2.14 21.16
C ASN A 59 9.63 3.18 20.43
N PRO A 60 8.85 4.02 21.12
CA PRO A 60 8.08 5.08 20.48
C PRO A 60 8.94 6.19 19.87
N GLY A 61 10.23 6.26 20.20
CA GLY A 61 11.09 7.36 19.79
C GLY A 61 10.69 8.66 20.49
N GLN A 62 10.75 9.78 19.77
CA GLN A 62 10.28 11.07 20.26
C GLN A 62 8.78 11.21 20.02
N LEU A 63 8.02 11.22 21.11
CA LEU A 63 6.57 11.40 21.08
C LEU A 63 6.21 12.89 21.16
N GLN A 64 5.38 13.35 20.24
CA GLN A 64 4.80 14.67 20.23
C GLN A 64 3.27 14.58 20.19
N LEU A 65 2.61 15.30 21.08
CA LEU A 65 1.16 15.41 21.16
C LEU A 65 0.70 16.73 20.50
N ASN A 66 -0.51 16.73 19.95
CA ASN A 66 -1.10 17.90 19.28
C ASN A 66 -0.23 18.46 18.15
N ASP A 67 0.49 17.60 17.43
CA ASP A 67 1.36 18.00 16.33
C ASP A 67 0.54 18.55 15.15
N SER A 68 0.81 19.79 14.76
CA SER A 68 0.14 20.46 13.65
C SER A 68 0.47 19.84 12.29
N ALA A 69 1.58 19.13 12.18
CA ALA A 69 1.98 18.42 10.96
C ALA A 69 1.19 17.12 10.73
N VAL A 70 0.45 16.65 11.72
CA VAL A 70 -0.39 15.45 11.58
C VAL A 70 -1.65 15.80 10.78
N GLY A 71 -1.86 15.08 9.68
CA GLY A 71 -3.02 15.21 8.80
C GLY A 71 -4.26 14.47 9.31
N SER A 72 -5.17 14.14 8.40
CA SER A 72 -6.40 13.40 8.69
C SER A 72 -6.27 11.88 8.56
N GLN A 73 -5.15 11.40 8.03
CA GLN A 73 -4.86 9.98 7.79
C GLN A 73 -3.65 9.53 8.59
N ILE A 74 -3.61 8.25 8.95
CA ILE A 74 -2.41 7.63 9.53
C ILE A 74 -1.36 7.53 8.43
N GLU A 75 -0.17 8.06 8.70
CA GLU A 75 0.90 8.13 7.71
C GLU A 75 2.25 7.79 8.32
N PHE A 76 2.99 6.92 7.66
CA PHE A 76 4.40 6.70 7.90
C PHE A 76 5.22 7.36 6.79
N LEU A 77 6.09 8.28 7.19
CA LEU A 77 7.06 8.93 6.33
C LEU A 77 8.42 8.28 6.56
N SER A 78 8.89 7.49 5.58
CA SER A 78 10.22 6.90 5.63
C SER A 78 11.29 8.00 5.58
N SER A 79 11.02 9.09 4.87
CA SER A 79 11.81 10.32 4.93
C SER A 79 11.69 10.95 6.33
N GLY A 80 12.71 10.75 7.16
CA GLY A 80 12.74 11.24 8.53
C GLY A 80 12.19 10.27 9.57
N ASN A 81 11.79 9.05 9.17
CA ASN A 81 11.27 8.00 10.05
C ASN A 81 10.21 8.55 11.04
N VAL A 82 9.08 9.04 10.51
CA VAL A 82 8.02 9.66 11.31
C VAL A 82 6.71 8.91 11.11
N LEU A 83 6.10 8.44 12.19
CA LEU A 83 4.73 7.92 12.19
C LEU A 83 3.77 9.00 12.70
N ARG A 84 2.75 9.31 11.92
CA ARG A 84 1.71 10.30 12.23
C ARG A 84 0.39 9.59 12.45
N LEU A 85 -0.24 9.89 13.59
CA LEU A 85 -1.47 9.29 14.06
C LEU A 85 -2.49 10.42 14.30
N PRO A 86 -3.49 10.59 13.42
CA PRO A 86 -4.54 11.60 13.60
C PRO A 86 -5.24 11.45 14.94
N GLN A 87 -5.51 10.20 15.34
CA GLN A 87 -5.98 9.82 16.65
C GLN A 87 -5.35 8.49 17.05
N VAL A 88 -5.00 8.35 18.33
CA VAL A 88 -4.61 7.07 18.93
C VAL A 88 -5.30 6.87 20.26
N THR A 89 -5.90 5.70 20.48
CA THR A 89 -6.46 5.32 21.78
C THR A 89 -5.45 4.48 22.56
N VAL A 90 -5.13 4.90 23.78
CA VAL A 90 -4.25 4.19 24.72
C VAL A 90 -5.01 3.98 26.01
N ALA A 91 -5.19 2.73 26.43
CA ALA A 91 -5.92 2.38 27.67
C ALA A 91 -7.28 3.08 27.80
N GLY A 92 -8.00 3.26 26.69
CA GLY A 92 -9.31 3.93 26.65
C GLY A 92 -9.27 5.46 26.57
N VAL A 93 -8.08 6.08 26.59
CA VAL A 93 -7.91 7.53 26.40
C VAL A 93 -7.50 7.82 24.96
N THR A 94 -8.23 8.72 24.30
CA THR A 94 -7.93 9.12 22.91
C THR A 94 -7.07 10.37 22.88
N TYR A 95 -5.93 10.28 22.22
CA TYR A 95 -4.99 11.38 22.00
C TYR A 95 -5.09 11.84 20.54
N PRO A 96 -5.43 13.11 20.28
CA PRO A 96 -5.44 13.65 18.93
C PRO A 96 -4.02 14.04 18.49
N ARG A 97 -3.78 13.94 17.19
CA ARG A 97 -2.60 14.48 16.48
C ARG A 97 -1.29 14.07 17.15
N VAL A 98 -1.05 12.78 17.22
CA VAL A 98 0.18 12.22 17.79
C VAL A 98 1.18 11.97 16.68
N SER A 99 2.43 12.38 16.86
CA SER A 99 3.53 11.96 16.00
C SER A 99 4.64 11.29 16.81
N LEU A 100 5.25 10.29 16.18
CA LEU A 100 6.39 9.55 16.71
C LEU A 100 7.55 9.76 15.73
N ALA A 101 8.60 10.46 16.16
CA ALA A 101 9.81 10.63 15.37
C ALA A 101 10.88 9.62 15.81
N ASN A 102 11.50 8.98 14.82
CA ASN A 102 12.43 7.86 15.02
C ASN A 102 11.87 6.70 15.86
N PRO A 103 10.63 6.23 15.62
CA PRO A 103 10.13 5.06 16.31
C PRO A 103 10.91 3.80 15.86
N ALA A 104 11.01 2.83 16.76
CA ALA A 104 11.43 1.47 16.45
C ALA A 104 10.24 0.53 16.60
N PHE A 105 9.90 -0.16 15.53
CA PHE A 105 8.83 -1.14 15.49
C PHE A 105 9.16 -2.31 14.58
N SER A 106 8.51 -3.44 14.81
CA SER A 106 8.49 -4.56 13.88
C SER A 106 7.07 -4.80 13.38
N LEU A 107 6.92 -5.08 12.09
CA LEU A 107 5.65 -5.51 11.54
C LEU A 107 5.32 -6.91 12.08
N GLU A 108 4.15 -7.06 12.72
CA GLU A 108 3.65 -8.38 13.12
C GLU A 108 2.72 -8.96 12.06
N SER A 109 1.80 -8.16 11.53
CA SER A 109 0.87 -8.57 10.47
C SER A 109 0.27 -7.38 9.72
N TYR A 110 -0.29 -7.66 8.55
CA TYR A 110 -1.16 -6.75 7.79
C TYR A 110 -2.28 -7.56 7.14
N GLY A 111 -3.47 -6.97 6.98
CA GLY A 111 -4.61 -7.64 6.38
C GLY A 111 -4.58 -7.59 4.85
N ALA A 112 -4.48 -6.38 4.28
CA ALA A 112 -4.45 -6.17 2.84
C ALA A 112 -3.63 -4.95 2.45
N ILE A 113 -3.04 -4.99 1.27
CA ILE A 113 -2.51 -3.78 0.61
C ILE A 113 -3.71 -3.06 0.01
N VAL A 114 -3.90 -1.79 0.40
CA VAL A 114 -4.86 -0.90 -0.23
C VAL A 114 -4.09 -0.11 -1.27
N LEU A 115 -4.28 -0.50 -2.52
CA LEU A 115 -3.93 0.35 -3.65
C LEU A 115 -4.91 1.53 -3.62
N ASP A 116 -4.43 2.76 -3.83
CA ASP A 116 -5.25 3.99 -3.83
C ASP A 116 -6.57 3.72 -4.56
N THR A 117 -7.70 3.82 -3.86
CA THR A 117 -9.03 3.63 -4.44
C THR A 117 -9.42 4.72 -5.45
N ASN A 118 -8.52 5.64 -5.81
CA ASN A 118 -8.59 6.41 -7.06
C ASN A 118 -8.27 5.58 -8.31
N LEU A 119 -7.99 4.30 -8.16
CA LEU A 119 -8.16 3.34 -9.24
C LEU A 119 -9.66 3.22 -9.54
N GLN A 120 -10.18 4.09 -10.41
CA GLN A 120 -11.53 4.00 -11.02
C GLN A 120 -11.63 2.79 -11.96
N GLY A 121 -11.28 1.62 -11.46
CA GLY A 121 -11.29 0.36 -12.17
C GLY A 121 -12.56 -0.43 -11.91
N GLN A 122 -13.13 -1.01 -12.96
CA GLN A 122 -14.27 -1.92 -12.85
C GLN A 122 -13.85 -3.39 -13.03
N TYR A 123 -12.54 -3.65 -13.10
CA TYR A 123 -12.04 -4.97 -13.44
C TYR A 123 -11.51 -5.69 -12.21
N ARG A 124 -11.73 -7.00 -12.20
CA ARG A 124 -11.15 -7.95 -11.28
C ARG A 124 -9.82 -8.43 -11.85
N LEU A 125 -8.74 -8.27 -11.10
CA LEU A 125 -7.40 -8.71 -11.50
C LEU A 125 -7.01 -9.97 -10.75
N GLU A 126 -6.74 -11.04 -11.48
CA GLU A 126 -6.13 -12.26 -10.96
C GLU A 126 -4.63 -12.25 -11.31
N VAL A 127 -3.78 -12.43 -10.30
CA VAL A 127 -2.33 -12.50 -10.47
C VAL A 127 -1.85 -13.89 -10.09
N GLN A 128 -1.25 -14.58 -11.06
CA GLN A 128 -0.64 -15.89 -10.88
C GLN A 128 0.87 -15.75 -10.98
N VAL A 129 1.59 -16.07 -9.90
CA VAL A 129 3.06 -16.00 -9.86
C VAL A 129 3.64 -17.40 -9.86
N THR A 130 4.71 -17.60 -10.63
CA THR A 130 5.50 -18.84 -10.68
C THR A 130 6.96 -18.52 -10.41
N ALA A 131 7.56 -19.26 -9.48
CA ALA A 131 8.96 -19.12 -9.06
C ALA A 131 9.65 -20.48 -9.22
N GLN A 132 10.73 -20.56 -10.01
CA GLN A 132 11.45 -21.84 -10.21
C GLN A 132 10.55 -23.02 -10.59
N GLY A 133 9.49 -22.77 -11.37
CA GLY A 133 8.51 -23.78 -11.78
C GLY A 133 7.42 -24.10 -10.74
N PHE A 134 7.45 -23.51 -9.54
CA PHE A 134 6.39 -23.63 -8.53
C PHE A 134 5.41 -22.47 -8.62
N ALA A 135 4.13 -22.77 -8.80
CA ALA A 135 3.06 -21.80 -8.81
C ALA A 135 2.62 -21.45 -7.38
N ALA A 136 2.63 -20.16 -7.04
CA ALA A 136 2.05 -19.66 -5.81
C ALA A 136 0.51 -19.65 -5.89
N PRO A 137 -0.22 -19.63 -4.76
CA PRO A 137 -1.65 -19.40 -4.78
C PRO A 137 -1.99 -18.09 -5.53
N PRO A 138 -3.05 -18.06 -6.36
CA PRO A 138 -3.44 -16.87 -7.10
C PRO A 138 -3.85 -15.76 -6.14
N ILE A 139 -3.41 -14.54 -6.44
CA ILE A 139 -3.81 -13.32 -5.73
C ILE A 139 -4.96 -12.70 -6.53
N VAL A 140 -6.04 -12.32 -5.85
CA VAL A 140 -7.22 -11.71 -6.47
C VAL A 140 -7.37 -10.29 -5.92
N LEU A 141 -7.49 -9.33 -6.84
CA LEU A 141 -7.68 -7.92 -6.56
C LEU A 141 -8.97 -7.47 -7.25
N GLU A 142 -9.79 -6.70 -6.55
CA GLU A 142 -11.04 -6.15 -7.06
C GLU A 142 -10.90 -4.65 -7.33
N ASN A 143 -11.69 -4.12 -8.27
CA ASN A 143 -11.74 -2.69 -8.62
C ASN A 143 -10.41 -2.11 -9.13
N VAL A 144 -9.72 -2.85 -9.99
CA VAL A 144 -8.42 -2.45 -10.57
C VAL A 144 -8.64 -1.82 -11.95
N PRO A 145 -7.96 -0.71 -12.31
CA PRO A 145 -8.09 -0.14 -13.64
C PRO A 145 -7.31 -1.02 -14.59
N LYS A 146 -7.92 -1.30 -15.73
CA LYS A 146 -7.28 -2.09 -16.77
C LYS A 146 -6.46 -1.17 -17.66
N PRO A 147 -5.15 -1.43 -17.86
CA PRO A 147 -4.36 -0.71 -18.84
C PRO A 147 -5.01 -0.81 -20.22
N SER A 148 -4.99 0.29 -20.96
CA SER A 148 -5.50 0.37 -22.33
C SER A 148 -4.47 -0.11 -23.36
N THR A 149 -3.18 -0.06 -23.01
CA THR A 149 -2.06 -0.38 -23.91
C THR A 149 -0.96 -1.16 -23.22
N GLN A 150 -0.09 -1.80 -24.01
CA GLN A 150 1.08 -2.50 -23.46
C GLN A 150 2.05 -1.54 -22.77
N ASP A 151 2.27 -0.35 -23.32
CA ASP A 151 3.18 0.61 -22.73
C ASP A 151 2.68 1.09 -21.36
N GLU A 152 1.37 1.25 -21.20
CA GLU A 152 0.75 1.61 -19.92
C GLU A 152 0.93 0.49 -18.88
N PHE A 153 0.75 -0.78 -19.27
CA PHE A 153 1.00 -1.91 -18.39
C PHE A 153 2.49 -2.06 -18.04
N CYS A 154 3.38 -2.11 -19.02
CA CYS A 154 4.79 -2.45 -18.81
C CYS A 154 5.61 -1.32 -18.18
N ASN A 155 5.16 -0.06 -18.29
CA ASN A 155 5.82 1.07 -17.65
C ASN A 155 5.14 1.51 -16.35
N ASP A 156 4.22 0.70 -15.81
CA ASP A 156 3.61 0.95 -14.50
C ASP A 156 4.73 1.09 -13.45
N PRO A 157 4.84 2.24 -12.75
CA PRO A 157 5.83 2.44 -11.71
C PRO A 157 5.82 1.36 -10.63
N GLN A 158 4.64 0.83 -10.27
CA GLN A 158 4.48 -0.19 -9.23
C GLN A 158 5.13 -1.53 -9.63
N LEU A 159 5.18 -1.85 -10.93
CA LEU A 159 5.87 -3.03 -11.45
C LEU A 159 7.40 -2.84 -11.53
N ARG A 160 7.87 -1.61 -11.38
CA ARG A 160 9.27 -1.21 -11.52
C ARG A 160 9.90 -0.79 -10.19
N GLU A 161 9.12 -0.70 -9.13
CA GLU A 161 9.64 -0.50 -7.79
C GLU A 161 10.52 -1.69 -7.40
N ASN A 162 11.74 -1.40 -6.94
CA ASN A 162 12.62 -2.41 -6.38
C ASN A 162 11.95 -2.95 -5.11
N ILE A 163 11.37 -4.15 -5.20
CA ILE A 163 10.79 -4.78 -4.02
C ILE A 163 11.94 -5.20 -3.10
N ILE A 164 12.16 -4.45 -2.03
CA ILE A 164 12.94 -4.92 -0.88
C ILE A 164 12.02 -5.86 -0.09
N GLN A 165 11.96 -7.13 -0.48
CA GLN A 165 11.23 -8.13 0.31
C GLN A 165 12.01 -8.39 1.60
N SER A 166 11.57 -7.80 2.71
CA SER A 166 12.16 -8.01 4.04
C SER A 166 11.59 -9.22 4.78
N THR A 167 10.76 -10.05 4.14
CA THR A 167 10.40 -11.36 4.68
C THR A 167 11.61 -12.29 4.57
N SER A 168 12.25 -12.54 5.73
CA SER A 168 13.41 -13.44 5.93
C SER A 168 14.81 -12.84 5.70
N GLY A 169 14.96 -11.52 5.59
CA GLY A 169 16.27 -10.86 5.54
C GLY A 169 17.03 -11.00 4.21
N ILE A 170 16.34 -11.38 3.14
CA ILE A 170 16.92 -11.50 1.80
C ILE A 170 16.73 -10.18 1.04
N THR A 171 17.76 -9.34 1.05
CA THR A 171 17.82 -8.17 0.16
C THR A 171 18.16 -8.63 -1.25
N GLY A 172 17.33 -8.29 -2.24
CA GLY A 172 17.56 -8.60 -3.64
C GLY A 172 17.08 -7.49 -4.57
N SER A 173 17.58 -7.48 -5.81
CA SER A 173 17.11 -6.63 -6.88
C SER A 173 16.27 -7.43 -7.87
N TRP A 174 15.18 -6.84 -8.34
CA TRP A 174 14.35 -7.40 -9.39
C TRP A 174 14.74 -6.78 -10.73
N ALA A 175 14.99 -7.62 -11.73
CA ALA A 175 15.19 -7.18 -13.11
C ALA A 175 14.05 -7.73 -13.97
N MET A 176 13.27 -6.85 -14.61
CA MET A 176 12.26 -7.25 -15.57
C MET A 176 12.94 -7.61 -16.90
N ASN A 177 12.83 -8.87 -17.32
CA ASN A 177 13.43 -9.36 -18.56
C ASN A 177 12.51 -9.15 -19.76
N SER A 178 11.22 -9.38 -19.57
CA SER A 178 10.20 -9.18 -20.60
C SER A 178 8.87 -8.79 -19.99
N CYS A 179 8.09 -8.02 -20.75
CA CYS A 179 6.74 -7.65 -20.42
C CYS A 179 5.90 -7.59 -21.70
N SER A 180 4.68 -8.10 -21.63
CA SER A 180 3.71 -8.05 -22.73
C SER A 180 2.30 -7.88 -22.18
N PHE A 181 1.43 -7.24 -22.96
CA PHE A 181 0.03 -7.09 -22.61
C PHE A 181 -0.83 -7.01 -23.87
N ASN A 182 -1.94 -7.74 -23.88
CA ASN A 182 -2.81 -7.87 -25.05
C ASN A 182 -4.18 -7.18 -24.90
N GLY A 183 -4.35 -6.34 -23.88
CA GLY A 183 -5.62 -5.67 -23.57
C GLY A 183 -6.45 -6.35 -22.48
N THR A 184 -6.11 -7.59 -22.09
CA THR A 184 -6.81 -8.34 -21.02
C THR A 184 -5.85 -9.17 -20.16
N VAL A 185 -4.78 -9.68 -20.76
CA VAL A 185 -3.76 -10.48 -20.07
C VAL A 185 -2.40 -9.82 -20.23
N GLY A 186 -1.73 -9.63 -19.10
CA GLY A 186 -0.35 -9.18 -19.01
C GLY A 186 0.56 -10.33 -18.59
N ASN A 187 1.73 -10.46 -19.20
CA ASN A 187 2.75 -11.42 -18.80
C ASN A 187 4.06 -10.70 -18.53
N ILE A 188 4.64 -10.97 -17.37
CA ILE A 188 5.92 -10.42 -16.94
C ILE A 188 6.87 -11.58 -16.65
N SER A 189 8.08 -11.51 -17.20
CA SER A 189 9.19 -12.36 -16.77
C SER A 189 10.21 -11.50 -16.06
N MET A 190 10.62 -11.91 -14.87
CA MET A 190 11.53 -11.16 -14.03
C MET A 190 12.58 -12.08 -13.40
N THR A 191 13.74 -11.54 -13.10
CA THR A 191 14.83 -12.22 -12.41
C THR A 191 15.03 -11.56 -11.06
N LEU A 192 14.93 -12.32 -9.98
CA LEU A 192 15.36 -11.90 -8.66
C LEU A 192 16.85 -12.22 -8.51
N THR A 193 17.66 -11.20 -8.28
CA THR A 193 19.09 -11.34 -7.98
C THR A 193 19.31 -11.02 -6.51
N THR A 194 19.86 -11.96 -5.78
CA THR A 194 20.28 -11.78 -4.38
C THR A 194 21.80 -11.97 -4.29
N PRO A 195 22.45 -11.60 -3.18
CA PRO A 195 23.88 -11.85 -2.99
C PRO A 195 24.29 -13.34 -3.08
N PHE A 196 23.34 -14.26 -2.92
CA PHE A 196 23.62 -15.70 -2.80
C PHE A 196 23.10 -16.53 -3.99
N PHE A 197 22.10 -16.04 -4.72
CA PHE A 197 21.48 -16.78 -5.83
C PHE A 197 20.70 -15.85 -6.78
N THR A 198 20.39 -16.40 -7.96
CA THR A 198 19.53 -15.77 -8.97
C THR A 198 18.36 -16.69 -9.30
N LEU A 199 17.12 -16.19 -9.21
CA LEU A 199 15.91 -16.97 -9.47
C LEU A 199 15.06 -16.32 -10.57
N PRO A 200 14.61 -17.09 -11.59
CA PRO A 200 13.62 -16.63 -12.53
C PRO A 200 12.21 -16.73 -11.92
N TYR A 201 11.42 -15.71 -12.19
CA TYR A 201 9.99 -15.65 -11.87
C TYR A 201 9.20 -15.25 -13.12
N SER A 202 7.98 -15.74 -13.20
CA SER A 202 6.98 -15.26 -14.13
C SER A 202 5.70 -14.90 -13.40
N ALA A 203 5.03 -13.86 -13.86
CA ALA A 203 3.74 -13.43 -13.35
C ALA A 203 2.77 -13.21 -14.52
N THR A 204 1.58 -13.77 -14.39
CA THR A 204 0.47 -13.59 -15.33
C THR A 204 -0.64 -12.80 -14.64
N TYR A 205 -1.03 -11.69 -15.26
CA TYR A 205 -2.04 -10.75 -14.80
C TYR A 205 -3.26 -10.88 -15.70
N THR A 206 -4.40 -11.31 -15.15
CA THR A 206 -5.64 -11.51 -15.92
C THR A 206 -6.71 -10.55 -15.42
N TYR A 207 -7.10 -9.60 -16.26
CA TYR A 207 -8.19 -8.67 -15.98
C TYR A 207 -9.52 -9.27 -16.45
N ARG A 208 -10.55 -9.24 -15.62
CA ARG A 208 -11.92 -9.71 -15.93
C ARG A 208 -12.97 -8.69 -15.58
#